data_AF-A0A9D8E560-F1
#
_entry.id   AF-A0A9D8E560-F1
#
_cell.length_a   1.000
_cell.length_b   1.000
_cell.length_c   1.000
_cell.angle_alpha   90.00
_cell.angle_beta   90.00
_cell.angle_gamma   90.00
#
_symmetry.space_group_name_H-M   'P 1'
#
loop_
_entity.id
_entity.type
_entity.pdbx_description
1 polymer ?
#
loop_
_entity_poly.entity_id
_entity_poly.type
_entity_poly.pdbx_seq_one_letter_code
_entity_poly.pdbx_strand_id
1 'polypeptide(L)'
;MEMGQMTLPATLPRLPARDHGFTLVELMVALFGVVLVSVVMLSVFVATNRADRHHEADDRAMAELRTVLELITKDLRRSEQLVVADAKSVTLWIDESRDRTADPGETITWTIESDGAVSRSTDGGTYGVLAGGMSYADSNFGYDSVYPYQVRRVTVNLAAFVRSPGVDGARYVATEVFIRNGS
;
A
#
# COMPACT_ATOMS: atom_id res chain seq x y z
N MET A 1 37.36 24.94 -91.00
CA MET A 1 37.48 25.96 -89.95
C MET A 1 36.08 26.53 -89.81
N GLU A 2 35.27 26.25 -88.81
CA GLU A 2 35.39 25.79 -87.42
C GLU A 2 34.18 24.88 -87.13
N MET A 3 34.34 23.81 -86.32
CA MET A 3 33.91 23.74 -84.90
C MET A 3 32.48 24.30 -84.66
N GLY A 4 31.55 23.60 -84.00
CA GLY A 4 31.69 22.41 -83.18
C GLY A 4 30.32 21.79 -82.93
N GLN A 5 30.33 20.48 -82.79
CA GLN A 5 29.20 19.64 -82.45
C GLN A 5 28.68 20.03 -81.06
N MET A 6 27.43 20.48 -81.03
CA MET A 6 26.66 20.66 -79.81
C MET A 6 25.90 19.37 -79.54
N THR A 7 26.40 18.57 -78.60
CA THR A 7 25.68 17.40 -78.08
C THR A 7 25.76 17.38 -76.56
N LEU A 8 24.62 17.60 -75.92
CA LEU A 8 24.08 16.97 -74.70
C LEU A 8 22.83 17.78 -74.30
N PRO A 9 21.71 17.17 -73.86
CA PRO A 9 21.71 16.05 -72.92
C PRO A 9 20.79 14.88 -73.30
N ALA A 10 21.21 13.66 -72.94
CA ALA A 10 20.33 12.50 -72.90
C ALA A 10 19.23 12.75 -71.85
N THR A 11 18.02 13.00 -72.31
CA THR A 11 16.84 13.10 -71.45
C THR A 11 16.43 11.67 -71.06
N LEU A 12 16.74 11.26 -69.83
CA LEU A 12 16.29 9.97 -69.32
C LEU A 12 14.75 9.93 -69.33
N PRO A 13 14.13 8.85 -69.81
CA PRO A 13 12.68 8.72 -69.83
C PRO A 13 12.16 8.77 -68.39
N ARG A 14 11.38 9.81 -68.08
CA ARG A 14 10.61 9.88 -66.85
C ARG A 14 9.57 8.76 -66.92
N LEU A 15 9.72 7.75 -66.08
CA LEU A 15 8.66 6.77 -65.86
C LEU A 15 7.39 7.53 -65.45
N PRO A 16 6.22 7.22 -66.04
CA PRO A 16 4.98 7.86 -65.64
C PRO A 16 4.72 7.56 -64.17
N ALA A 17 4.77 8.58 -63.33
CA ALA A 17 4.29 8.49 -61.96
C ALA A 17 2.78 8.18 -62.05
N ARG A 18 2.41 6.95 -61.73
CA ARG A 18 1.01 6.56 -61.58
C ARG A 18 0.49 7.26 -60.33
N ASP A 19 -0.15 8.41 -60.51
CA ASP A 19 -0.93 9.08 -59.48
C ASP A 19 -2.22 8.28 -59.26
N HIS A 20 -2.14 7.22 -58.47
CA HIS A 20 -3.31 6.50 -57.96
C HIS A 20 -3.78 7.24 -56.72
N GLY A 21 -4.80 8.08 -56.88
CA GLY A 21 -5.51 8.70 -55.76
C GLY A 21 -6.15 7.63 -54.87
N PHE A 22 -6.16 7.88 -53.56
CA PHE A 22 -6.77 6.98 -52.58
C PHE A 22 -8.26 6.80 -52.86
N THR A 23 -8.74 5.56 -52.83
CA THR A 23 -10.16 5.28 -52.93
C THR A 23 -10.87 5.58 -51.61
N LEU A 24 -12.14 6.00 -51.64
CA LEU A 24 -12.92 6.29 -50.44
C LEU A 24 -12.97 5.09 -49.48
N VAL A 25 -13.04 3.87 -50.03
CA VAL A 25 -13.04 2.62 -49.26
C VAL A 25 -11.72 2.43 -48.52
N GLU A 26 -10.59 2.71 -49.16
CA GLU A 26 -9.26 2.59 -48.55
C GLU A 26 -9.09 3.58 -47.38
N LEU A 27 -9.61 4.80 -47.52
CA LEU A 27 -9.64 5.77 -46.42
C LEU A 27 -10.51 5.29 -45.25
N MET A 28 -11.69 4.72 -45.51
CA MET A 28 -12.56 4.19 -44.47
C MET A 28 -11.91 3.03 -43.71
N VAL A 29 -11.24 2.11 -44.42
CA VAL A 29 -10.52 0.99 -43.80
C VAL A 29 -9.35 1.50 -42.96
N ALA A 30 -8.60 2.49 -43.45
CA ALA A 30 -7.51 3.11 -42.68
C ALA A 30 -8.03 3.78 -41.39
N LEU A 31 -9.10 4.56 -41.48
CA LEU A 31 -9.72 5.20 -40.32
C LEU A 31 -10.25 4.17 -39.31
N PHE A 32 -10.90 3.11 -39.79
CA PHE A 32 -11.36 2.02 -38.93
C PHE A 32 -10.19 1.33 -38.21
N GLY A 33 -9.08 1.09 -38.93
CA GLY A 33 -7.86 0.56 -38.34
C GLY A 33 -7.28 1.45 -37.23
N VAL A 34 -7.22 2.77 -37.46
CA VAL A 34 -6.73 3.74 -36.46
C VAL A 34 -7.64 3.76 -35.22
N VAL A 35 -8.96 3.75 -35.41
CA VAL A 35 -9.92 3.71 -34.29
C VAL A 35 -9.76 2.42 -33.48
N LEU A 36 -9.64 1.27 -34.15
CA LEU A 36 -9.45 -0.02 -33.48
C LEU A 36 -8.17 -0.04 -32.64
N VAL A 37 -7.05 0.42 -33.22
CA VAL A 37 -5.77 0.52 -32.50
C VAL A 37 -5.89 1.47 -31.31
N SER A 38 -6.56 2.61 -31.48
CA SER A 38 -6.76 3.59 -30.42
C SER A 38 -7.58 3.04 -29.24
N VAL A 39 -8.63 2.26 -29.51
CA VAL A 39 -9.44 1.60 -28.46
C VAL A 39 -8.61 0.56 -27.70
N VAL A 40 -7.80 -0.23 -28.41
CA VAL A 40 -6.89 -1.20 -27.78
C VAL A 40 -5.87 -0.49 -26.90
N MET A 41 -5.22 0.56 -27.39
CA MET A 41 -4.25 1.35 -26.62
C MET A 41 -4.88 1.99 -25.38
N LEU A 42 -6.08 2.55 -25.51
CA LEU A 42 -6.80 3.12 -24.38
C LEU A 42 -7.14 2.07 -23.33
N SER A 43 -7.53 0.86 -23.75
CA SER A 43 -7.83 -0.25 -22.85
C SER A 43 -6.61 -0.69 -22.06
N VAL A 44 -5.46 -0.80 -22.73
CA VAL A 44 -4.17 -1.10 -22.07
C VAL A 44 -3.81 0.00 -21.09
N PHE A 45 -3.92 1.27 -21.48
CA PHE A 45 -3.61 2.40 -20.62
C PHE A 45 -4.49 2.45 -19.35
N VAL A 46 -5.79 2.18 -19.47
CA VAL A 46 -6.70 2.10 -18.33
C VAL A 46 -6.34 0.91 -17.43
N ALA A 47 -6.01 -0.23 -18.01
CA ALA A 47 -5.58 -1.40 -17.26
C ALA A 47 -4.28 -1.14 -16.46
N THR A 48 -3.28 -0.50 -17.06
CA THR A 48 -2.02 -0.14 -16.40
C THR A 48 -2.25 0.84 -15.25
N ASN A 49 -2.97 1.95 -15.47
CA ASN A 49 -3.25 2.91 -14.39
C ASN A 49 -4.02 2.29 -13.22
N ARG A 50 -4.92 1.35 -13.52
CA ARG A 50 -5.65 0.61 -12.50
C ARG A 50 -4.69 -0.26 -11.69
N ALA A 51 -3.80 -1.01 -12.36
CA ALA A 51 -2.79 -1.82 -11.70
C ALA A 51 -1.85 -0.99 -10.81
N ASP A 52 -1.38 0.17 -11.27
CA ASP A 52 -0.47 1.04 -10.51
C ASP A 52 -1.12 1.54 -9.21
N ARG A 53 -2.37 2.01 -9.27
CA ARG A 53 -3.14 2.43 -8.08
C ARG A 53 -3.34 1.28 -7.09
N HIS A 54 -3.40 0.04 -7.56
CA HIS A 54 -3.52 -1.13 -6.68
C HIS A 54 -2.21 -1.45 -5.97
N HIS A 55 -1.08 -1.38 -6.67
CA HIS A 55 0.23 -1.52 -6.05
C HIS A 55 0.47 -0.44 -4.99
N GLU A 56 0.14 0.82 -5.30
CA GLU A 56 0.24 1.91 -4.34
C GLU A 56 -0.63 1.70 -3.09
N ALA A 57 -1.84 1.16 -3.24
CA ALA A 57 -2.74 0.89 -2.12
C ALA A 57 -2.22 -0.27 -1.24
N ASP A 58 -1.71 -1.34 -1.85
CA ASP A 58 -1.14 -2.49 -1.13
C ASP A 58 0.15 -2.10 -0.40
N ASP A 59 1.05 -1.36 -1.06
CA ASP A 59 2.29 -0.86 -0.47
C ASP A 59 2.01 0.09 0.70
N ARG A 60 1.01 0.97 0.56
CA ARG A 60 0.58 1.87 1.65
C ARG A 60 0.04 1.08 2.84
N ALA A 61 -0.86 0.11 2.61
CA ALA A 61 -1.40 -0.71 3.69
C ALA A 61 -0.32 -1.50 4.42
N MET A 62 0.66 -2.05 3.70
CA MET A 62 1.80 -2.75 4.29
C MET A 62 2.74 -1.82 5.05
N ALA A 63 2.98 -0.61 4.56
CA ALA A 63 3.77 0.40 5.27
C ALA A 63 3.10 0.80 6.59
N GLU A 64 1.80 1.11 6.56
CA GLU A 64 1.02 1.47 7.75
C GLU A 64 1.03 0.35 8.80
N LEU A 65 0.81 -0.90 8.38
CA LEU A 65 0.88 -2.08 9.26
C LEU A 65 2.24 -2.23 9.94
N ARG A 66 3.34 -2.04 9.19
CA ARG A 66 4.70 -2.12 9.75
C ARG A 66 4.97 -0.98 10.72
N THR A 67 4.55 0.24 10.41
CA THR A 67 4.69 1.40 11.30
C THR A 67 3.94 1.19 12.61
N VAL A 68 2.68 0.74 12.56
CA VAL A 68 1.90 0.45 13.77
C VAL A 68 2.56 -0.67 14.59
N LEU A 69 2.99 -1.76 13.93
CA LEU A 69 3.65 -2.88 14.60
C LEU A 69 4.96 -2.45 15.30
N GLU A 70 5.75 -1.59 14.67
CA GLU A 70 6.98 -1.05 15.24
C GLU A 70 6.70 -0.20 16.48
N LEU A 71 5.69 0.67 16.42
CA LEU A 71 5.27 1.51 17.55
C LEU A 71 4.74 0.67 18.72
N ILE A 72 3.88 -0.31 18.46
CA ILE A 72 3.39 -1.26 19.48
C ILE A 72 4.57 -2.01 20.11
N THR A 73 5.48 -2.53 19.28
CA THR A 73 6.66 -3.28 19.76
C THR A 73 7.55 -2.41 20.62
N LYS A 74 7.75 -1.15 20.25
CA LYS A 74 8.53 -0.18 21.01
C LYS A 74 7.89 0.11 22.36
N ASP A 75 6.58 0.34 22.40
CA ASP A 75 5.86 0.60 23.65
C ASP A 75 5.84 -0.63 24.56
N LEU A 76 5.60 -1.83 24.01
CA LEU A 76 5.69 -3.10 24.75
C LEU A 76 7.06 -3.31 25.38
N ARG A 77 8.14 -3.03 24.64
CA ARG A 77 9.52 -3.16 25.15
C ARG A 77 9.88 -2.13 26.21
N ARG A 78 9.25 -0.96 26.17
CA ARG A 78 9.43 0.11 27.16
C ARG A 78 8.57 -0.09 28.40
N SER A 79 7.48 -0.84 28.29
CA SER A 79 6.58 -1.08 29.41
C SER A 79 7.29 -1.79 30.55
N GLU A 80 7.03 -1.31 31.77
CA GLU A 80 7.46 -1.99 32.98
C GLU A 80 6.43 -3.04 33.40
N GLN A 81 5.15 -2.73 33.17
CA GLN A 81 4.03 -3.57 33.57
C GLN A 81 2.91 -3.58 32.53
N LEU A 82 2.26 -4.73 32.41
CA LEU A 82 1.01 -4.91 31.67
C LEU A 82 -0.19 -4.73 32.62
N VAL A 83 -1.05 -3.76 32.34
CA VAL A 83 -2.24 -3.44 33.16
C VAL A 83 -3.47 -4.20 32.65
N VAL A 84 -3.70 -4.19 31.34
CA VAL A 84 -4.82 -4.88 30.68
C VAL A 84 -4.28 -5.74 29.54
N ALA A 85 -4.79 -6.97 29.45
CA ALA A 85 -4.45 -7.94 28.43
C ALA A 85 -5.73 -8.51 27.80
N ASP A 86 -6.23 -7.86 26.74
CA ASP A 86 -7.40 -8.29 25.96
C ASP A 86 -6.99 -8.57 24.51
N ALA A 87 -7.68 -9.50 23.84
CA ALA A 87 -7.44 -9.79 22.44
C ALA A 87 -7.54 -8.56 21.52
N LYS A 88 -8.29 -7.52 21.89
CA LYS A 88 -8.48 -6.29 21.08
C LYS A 88 -7.92 -5.03 21.72
N SER A 89 -7.42 -5.12 22.95
CA SER A 89 -6.84 -3.96 23.64
C SER A 89 -5.72 -4.38 24.57
N VAL A 90 -4.66 -3.59 24.60
CA VAL A 90 -3.56 -3.77 25.53
C VAL A 90 -3.23 -2.46 26.21
N THR A 91 -3.15 -2.49 27.54
CA THR A 91 -2.82 -1.33 28.35
C THR A 91 -1.51 -1.57 29.08
N LEU A 92 -0.58 -0.64 28.89
CA LEU A 92 0.80 -0.69 29.34
C LEU A 92 1.05 0.46 30.30
N TRP A 93 1.72 0.19 31.40
CA TRP A 93 2.28 1.23 32.26
C TRP A 93 3.77 1.41 31.96
N ILE A 94 4.20 2.66 31.84
CA ILE A 94 5.59 3.06 31.59
C ILE A 94 6.00 4.08 32.66
N ASP A 95 7.03 3.77 33.43
CA ASP A 95 7.63 4.69 34.41
C ASP A 95 8.41 5.83 33.70
N GLU A 96 7.69 6.86 33.25
CA GLU A 96 8.27 8.01 32.55
C GLU A 96 8.97 8.96 33.53
N SER A 97 8.37 9.15 34.71
CA SER A 97 8.90 9.97 35.81
C SER A 97 10.08 9.34 36.55
N ARG A 98 10.26 8.01 36.43
CA ARG A 98 11.28 7.18 37.11
C ARG A 98 11.14 7.13 38.62
N ASP A 99 9.93 7.30 39.13
CA ASP A 99 9.65 7.24 40.57
C ASP A 99 9.08 5.89 41.01
N ARG A 100 8.84 4.97 40.05
CA ARG A 100 8.25 3.64 40.25
C ARG A 100 6.86 3.64 40.86
N THR A 101 6.12 4.73 40.69
CA THR A 101 4.75 4.87 41.16
C THR A 101 3.82 4.90 39.96
N ALA A 102 2.79 4.03 39.98
CA ALA A 102 1.85 3.97 38.87
C ALA A 102 0.91 5.19 38.90
N ASP A 103 1.18 6.16 38.02
CA ASP A 103 0.40 7.39 37.92
C ASP A 103 -0.62 7.39 36.76
N PRO A 104 -1.81 7.97 36.95
CA PRO A 104 -2.77 8.22 35.88
C PRO A 104 -2.20 9.28 34.92
N GLY A 105 -1.55 8.81 33.85
CA GLY A 105 -0.83 9.63 32.87
C GLY A 105 0.33 8.87 32.23
N GLU A 106 0.83 7.85 32.92
CA GLU A 106 1.93 6.97 32.50
C GLU A 106 1.44 5.70 31.80
N THR A 107 0.17 5.68 31.44
CA THR A 107 -0.48 4.53 30.83
C THR A 107 -0.71 4.77 29.34
N ILE A 108 -0.34 3.78 28.52
CA ILE A 108 -0.62 3.74 27.09
C ILE A 108 -1.59 2.61 26.82
N THR A 109 -2.69 2.93 26.14
CA THR A 109 -3.66 1.95 25.67
C THR A 109 -3.64 1.88 24.15
N TRP A 110 -3.44 0.67 23.63
CA TRP A 110 -3.61 0.34 22.23
C TRP A 110 -4.95 -0.38 22.05
N THR A 111 -5.71 0.03 21.04
CA THR A 111 -7.03 -0.57 20.74
C THR A 111 -7.15 -0.88 19.27
N ILE A 112 -7.63 -2.08 18.96
CA ILE A 112 -8.09 -2.47 17.62
C ILE A 112 -9.60 -2.23 17.61
N GLU A 113 -10.05 -1.20 16.90
CA GLU A 113 -11.44 -0.80 16.87
C GLU A 113 -12.24 -1.65 15.87
N SER A 114 -13.55 -1.79 16.12
CA SER A 114 -14.43 -2.64 15.31
C SER A 114 -14.56 -2.19 13.85
N ASP A 115 -14.24 -0.93 13.55
CA ASP A 115 -14.20 -0.36 12.21
C ASP A 115 -12.87 -0.63 11.47
N GLY A 116 -11.91 -1.30 12.12
CA GLY A 116 -10.60 -1.59 11.55
C GLY A 116 -9.58 -0.47 11.74
N ALA A 117 -9.84 0.52 12.60
CA ALA A 117 -8.82 1.45 13.06
C ALA A 117 -7.95 0.81 14.15
N VAL A 118 -6.67 1.20 14.20
CA VAL A 118 -5.83 1.00 15.40
C VAL A 118 -5.54 2.36 16.00
N SER A 119 -5.96 2.52 17.24
CA SER A 119 -5.76 3.74 18.00
C SER A 119 -4.78 3.53 19.14
N ARG A 120 -4.03 4.59 19.43
CA ARG A 120 -3.14 4.70 20.59
C ARG A 120 -3.62 5.87 21.44
N SER A 121 -3.83 5.63 22.73
CA SER A 121 -4.19 6.65 23.73
C SER A 121 -3.16 6.67 24.85
N THR A 122 -2.85 7.86 25.34
CA THR A 122 -2.14 8.09 26.62
C THR A 122 -3.13 8.68 27.60
N ASP A 123 -3.10 8.30 28.88
CA ASP A 123 -4.12 8.60 29.90
C ASP A 123 -4.37 10.10 30.24
N GLY A 124 -3.87 11.04 29.43
CA GLY A 124 -4.17 12.48 29.47
C GLY A 124 -4.85 13.03 28.20
N GLY A 125 -5.15 12.18 27.21
CA GLY A 125 -5.91 12.53 26.02
C GLY A 125 -5.14 12.50 24.70
N THR A 126 -5.97 12.52 23.64
CA THR A 126 -5.72 12.27 22.21
C THR A 126 -5.56 10.80 21.83
N TYR A 127 -6.66 10.25 21.30
CA TYR A 127 -6.65 9.06 20.46
C TYR A 127 -6.00 9.42 19.13
N GLY A 128 -4.78 8.94 18.90
CA GLY A 128 -4.21 8.95 17.56
C GLY A 128 -4.70 7.70 16.83
N VAL A 129 -5.56 7.86 15.82
CA VAL A 129 -5.76 6.79 14.83
C VAL A 129 -4.50 6.71 13.99
N LEU A 130 -3.79 5.60 14.08
CA LEU A 130 -2.47 5.43 13.46
C LEU A 130 -2.54 4.66 12.14
N ALA A 131 -3.54 3.81 11.98
CA ALA A 131 -3.85 3.15 10.72
C ALA A 131 -5.35 2.83 10.65
N GLY A 132 -5.88 2.70 9.44
CA GLY A 132 -7.26 2.35 9.16
C GLY A 132 -7.37 1.23 8.12
N GLY A 133 -8.55 0.63 7.99
CA GLY A 133 -8.78 -0.45 7.02
C GLY A 133 -8.17 -1.80 7.42
N MET A 134 -7.83 -1.99 8.70
CA MET A 134 -7.41 -3.28 9.21
C MET A 134 -8.60 -4.24 9.36
N SER A 135 -8.32 -5.54 9.27
CA SER A 135 -9.30 -6.57 9.60
C SER A 135 -9.44 -6.65 11.11
N TYR A 136 -10.59 -6.21 11.64
CA TYR A 136 -10.91 -6.42 13.05
C TYR A 136 -10.99 -7.90 13.41
N ALA A 137 -11.50 -8.75 12.51
CA ALA A 137 -11.63 -10.18 12.78
C ALA A 137 -10.27 -10.87 12.94
N ASP A 138 -9.31 -10.52 12.10
CA ASP A 138 -8.03 -11.23 12.00
C ASP A 138 -6.90 -10.58 12.82
N SER A 139 -7.06 -9.31 13.23
CA SER A 139 -6.08 -8.60 14.06
C SER A 139 -6.34 -8.86 15.55
N ASN A 140 -5.31 -9.19 16.33
CA ASN A 140 -5.43 -9.45 17.77
C ASN A 140 -4.10 -9.32 18.52
N PHE A 141 -4.21 -9.17 19.84
CA PHE A 141 -3.13 -9.43 20.79
C PHE A 141 -3.29 -10.83 21.39
N GLY A 142 -2.20 -11.58 21.44
CA GLY A 142 -2.10 -12.88 22.10
C GLY A 142 -1.15 -12.80 23.29
N TYR A 143 -1.42 -13.59 24.32
CA TYR A 143 -0.67 -13.60 25.57
C TYR A 143 -0.33 -15.03 26.00
N ASP A 144 0.79 -15.20 26.69
CA ASP A 144 1.20 -16.48 27.27
C ASP A 144 0.55 -16.78 28.64
N SER A 145 -0.13 -15.80 29.25
CA SER A 145 -0.93 -15.97 30.47
C SER A 145 -2.23 -15.17 30.39
N VAL A 146 -3.25 -15.62 31.12
CA VAL A 146 -4.53 -14.91 31.30
C VAL A 146 -4.46 -13.80 32.35
N TYR A 147 -3.43 -13.82 33.20
CA TYR A 147 -3.23 -12.83 34.25
C TYR A 147 -2.23 -11.78 33.77
N PRO A 148 -2.61 -10.49 33.63
CA PRO A 148 -1.74 -9.47 33.05
C PRO A 148 -0.36 -9.39 33.71
N TYR A 149 -0.27 -9.46 35.04
CA TYR A 149 0.99 -9.42 35.80
C TYR A 149 1.91 -10.65 35.63
N GLN A 150 1.43 -11.73 34.99
CA GLN A 150 2.22 -12.93 34.72
C GLN A 150 2.68 -13.03 33.26
N VAL A 151 2.17 -12.16 32.37
CA VAL A 151 2.50 -12.21 30.94
C VAL A 151 4.00 -11.93 30.73
N ARG A 152 4.67 -12.79 29.97
CA ARG A 152 6.09 -12.59 29.59
C ARG A 152 6.26 -12.46 28.08
N ARG A 153 5.26 -12.91 27.31
CA ARG A 153 5.26 -12.84 25.85
C ARG A 153 3.93 -12.31 25.34
N VAL A 154 4.01 -11.27 24.53
CA VAL A 154 2.88 -10.71 23.78
C VAL A 154 3.08 -10.99 22.30
N THR A 155 2.12 -11.65 21.68
CA THR A 155 2.06 -11.84 20.23
C THR A 155 1.15 -10.76 19.66
N VAL A 156 1.64 -9.97 18.71
CA VAL A 156 0.84 -8.95 18.03
C VAL A 156 0.58 -9.45 16.62
N ASN A 157 -0.68 -9.67 16.27
CA ASN A 157 -1.12 -10.06 14.94
C ASN A 157 -1.96 -8.92 14.36
N LEU A 158 -1.52 -8.34 13.24
CA LEU A 158 -2.29 -7.31 12.53
C LEU A 158 -2.53 -7.74 11.10
N ALA A 159 -3.72 -7.48 10.61
CA ALA A 159 -4.13 -7.81 9.25
C ALA A 159 -4.82 -6.61 8.61
N ALA A 160 -4.59 -6.39 7.31
CA ALA A 160 -5.30 -5.39 6.51
C ALA A 160 -5.91 -6.03 5.27
N PHE A 161 -7.15 -5.64 4.94
CA PHE A 161 -7.82 -6.08 3.72
C PHE A 161 -7.65 -5.04 2.63
N VAL A 162 -6.91 -5.41 1.58
CA VAL A 162 -6.83 -4.61 0.36
C VAL A 162 -7.81 -5.22 -0.63
N ARG A 163 -8.93 -4.54 -0.89
CA ARG A 163 -9.86 -4.95 -1.94
C ARG A 163 -9.27 -4.61 -3.30
N SER A 164 -9.08 -5.64 -4.13
CA SER A 164 -8.55 -5.47 -5.48
C SER A 164 -9.27 -6.40 -6.46
N PRO A 165 -9.68 -5.93 -7.64
CA PRO A 165 -10.34 -6.75 -8.65
C PRO A 165 -9.44 -7.92 -9.06
N GLY A 166 -9.83 -9.13 -8.65
CA GLY A 166 -9.17 -10.38 -9.02
C GLY A 166 -8.11 -10.90 -8.03
N VAL A 167 -7.73 -10.11 -7.02
CA VAL A 167 -6.82 -10.54 -5.94
C VAL A 167 -7.25 -9.87 -4.64
N ASP A 168 -8.43 -10.23 -4.15
CA ASP A 168 -8.80 -9.91 -2.77
C ASP A 168 -7.89 -10.74 -1.84
N GLY A 169 -7.16 -10.07 -0.96
CA GLY A 169 -6.25 -10.75 -0.05
C GLY A 169 -6.00 -9.95 1.20
N ALA A 170 -6.06 -10.64 2.34
CA ALA A 170 -5.56 -10.08 3.59
C ALA A 170 -4.03 -10.08 3.57
N ARG A 171 -3.45 -8.99 4.06
CA ARG A 171 -2.02 -8.89 4.34
C ARG A 171 -1.82 -8.98 5.84
N TYR A 172 -0.86 -9.78 6.27
CA TYR A 172 -0.63 -10.07 7.67
C TYR A 172 0.77 -9.63 8.07
N VAL A 173 0.88 -9.03 9.25
CA VAL A 173 2.14 -8.86 9.97
C VAL A 173 1.97 -9.39 11.38
N ALA A 174 2.97 -10.14 11.84
CA ALA A 174 2.96 -10.69 13.17
C ALA A 174 4.35 -10.53 13.81
N THR A 175 4.38 -10.29 15.11
CA THR A 175 5.62 -10.29 15.89
C THR A 175 5.37 -10.80 17.29
N GLU A 176 6.40 -11.38 17.89
CA GLU A 176 6.41 -11.74 19.30
C GLU A 176 7.34 -10.81 20.06
N VAL A 177 6.86 -10.30 21.19
CA VAL A 177 7.60 -9.38 22.05
C VAL A 177 7.68 -9.97 23.45
N PHE A 178 8.91 -10.15 23.93
CA PHE A 178 9.16 -10.54 25.31
C PHE A 178 9.22 -9.29 26.19
N ILE A 179 8.47 -9.29 27.29
CA ILE A 179 8.35 -8.15 28.21
C ILE A 179 8.90 -8.49 29.59
N ARG A 180 9.43 -7.47 30.28
CA ARG A 180 10.02 -7.63 31.61
C ARG A 180 8.98 -7.82 32.72
N ASN A 181 7.77 -7.28 32.56
CA ASN A 181 6.60 -7.41 33.43
C ASN A 181 6.97 -7.77 34.88
N GLY A 182 7.55 -6.79 35.56
CA GLY A 182 8.08 -6.93 36.91
C GLY A 182 7.01 -6.58 37.92
N SER A 183 6.81 -7.46 38.89
CA SER A 183 6.06 -7.20 40.12
C SER A 183 6.92 -6.46 41.14
#